data_AF-A0A7S1FAL7-F1
#
_entry.id   AF-A0A7S1FAL7-F1
#
_cell.length_a   1.000
_cell.length_b   1.000
_cell.length_c   1.000
_cell.angle_alpha   90.00
_cell.angle_beta   90.00
_cell.angle_gamma   90.00
#
_symmetry.space_group_name_H-M   'P 1'
#
loop_
_entity.id
_entity.type
_entity.pdbx_description
1 polymer ?
#
loop_
_entity_poly.entity_id
_entity_poly.type
_entity_poly.pdbx_seq_one_letter_code
_entity_poly.pdbx_strand_id
1 'polypeptide(L)'
;VARNLGTLGFPRNWPAVYTQNKTLKSLIGKKGRCASVRVGVVGCPGSKDLVHIKHVDLHPLQSFSNAERVSNAAGLRVVQGWAVFEHLDLPVGTAFVAERYWWNALDDGTWVDFSPRPDAWPELLLALAADGAPKTNTSLTSADGDLACGLLKERYGITARITEKSPAQLVAKPCVAKPVDYSKWANIIDSDDEPEPPPTP
;
A
#
# COMPACT_ATOMS: atom_id res chain seq x y z
N VAL A 1 2.38 -6.22 19.88
CA VAL A 1 2.64 -7.45 19.10
C VAL A 1 3.61 -7.22 17.93
N ALA A 2 3.72 -6.01 17.34
CA ALA A 2 4.58 -5.77 16.16
C ALA A 2 6.09 -5.53 16.40
N ARG A 3 6.59 -5.56 17.65
CA ARG A 3 8.00 -5.21 17.96
C ARG A 3 9.02 -6.34 17.74
N ASN A 4 8.56 -7.57 17.48
CA ASN A 4 9.41 -8.76 17.35
C ASN A 4 9.13 -9.47 16.01
N LEU A 5 9.22 -8.76 14.90
CA LEU A 5 9.08 -9.39 13.58
C LEU A 5 10.33 -10.20 13.17
N GLY A 6 11.45 -10.00 13.86
CA GLY A 6 12.71 -10.66 13.52
C GLY A 6 13.17 -10.31 12.10
N THR A 7 14.11 -11.09 11.59
CA THR A 7 14.61 -10.94 10.23
C THR A 7 13.54 -11.39 9.23
N LEU A 8 13.06 -10.46 8.40
CA LEU A 8 12.15 -10.73 7.31
C LEU A 8 12.87 -10.68 5.96
N GLY A 9 12.44 -11.52 5.02
CA GLY A 9 12.93 -11.48 3.65
C GLY A 9 11.99 -12.12 2.66
N PHE A 10 12.45 -12.23 1.42
CA PHE A 10 11.70 -12.86 0.34
C PHE A 10 11.46 -14.36 0.64
N PRO A 11 10.26 -14.91 0.36
CA PRO A 11 9.97 -16.32 0.57
C PRO A 11 10.98 -17.27 -0.07
N ARG A 12 11.64 -18.06 0.77
CA ARG A 12 12.59 -19.09 0.37
C ARG A 12 11.86 -20.20 -0.41
N ASN A 13 12.57 -20.82 -1.36
CA ASN A 13 12.04 -21.85 -2.27
C ASN A 13 10.93 -21.37 -3.22
N TRP A 14 10.93 -20.08 -3.59
CA TRP A 14 10.08 -19.58 -4.66
C TRP A 14 10.48 -20.17 -6.04
N PRO A 15 9.53 -20.50 -6.94
CA PRO A 15 8.08 -20.40 -6.81
C PRO A 15 7.41 -21.63 -6.15
N ALA A 16 8.15 -22.71 -5.88
CA ALA A 16 7.60 -23.97 -5.38
C ALA A 16 6.86 -23.81 -4.04
N VAL A 17 7.33 -22.91 -3.16
CA VAL A 17 6.69 -22.62 -1.87
C VAL A 17 5.23 -22.18 -2.02
N TYR A 18 4.89 -21.45 -3.09
CA TYR A 18 3.51 -20.99 -3.31
C TYR A 18 2.53 -22.13 -3.56
N THR A 19 2.97 -23.18 -4.26
CA THR A 19 2.11 -24.32 -4.60
C THR A 19 2.11 -25.39 -3.51
N GLN A 20 3.21 -25.55 -2.77
CA GLN A 20 3.38 -26.67 -1.84
C GLN A 20 3.10 -26.28 -0.38
N ASN A 21 3.33 -25.03 0.00
CA ASN A 21 3.28 -24.63 1.40
C ASN A 21 1.87 -24.25 1.86
N LYS A 22 1.32 -25.04 2.80
CA LYS A 22 -0.03 -24.80 3.36
C LYS A 22 -0.11 -23.51 4.17
N THR A 23 0.96 -23.14 4.90
CA THR A 23 0.99 -21.92 5.72
C THR A 23 0.89 -20.68 4.84
N LEU A 24 1.70 -20.59 3.78
CA LEU A 24 1.64 -19.48 2.82
C LEU A 24 0.27 -19.41 2.14
N LYS A 25 -0.29 -20.56 1.71
CA LYS A 25 -1.65 -20.61 1.14
C LYS A 25 -2.73 -20.16 2.11
N SER A 26 -2.61 -20.48 3.39
CA SER A 26 -3.55 -20.01 4.43
C SER A 26 -3.45 -18.51 4.68
N LEU A 27 -2.32 -17.89 4.33
CA LEU A 27 -2.12 -16.46 4.41
C LEU A 27 -2.66 -15.76 3.16
N ILE A 28 -2.12 -16.05 1.97
CA ILE A 28 -2.39 -15.27 0.75
C ILE A 28 -3.17 -16.01 -0.34
N GLY A 29 -3.54 -17.28 -0.13
CA GLY A 29 -4.34 -18.02 -1.10
C GLY A 29 -5.75 -17.45 -1.26
N LYS A 30 -6.53 -17.99 -2.21
CA LYS A 30 -7.90 -17.52 -2.53
C LYS A 30 -8.85 -17.43 -1.31
N LYS A 31 -8.64 -18.28 -0.30
CA LYS A 31 -9.42 -18.31 0.97
C LYS A 31 -8.55 -17.95 2.18
N GLY A 32 -7.40 -17.33 1.96
CA GLY A 32 -6.47 -16.96 3.01
C GLY A 32 -6.91 -15.72 3.78
N ARG A 33 -6.25 -15.44 4.90
CA ARG A 33 -6.51 -14.26 5.74
C ARG A 33 -6.26 -12.93 5.01
N CYS A 34 -5.30 -12.93 4.10
CA CYS A 34 -4.93 -11.84 3.21
C CYS A 34 -5.20 -12.29 1.76
N ALA A 35 -6.44 -12.68 1.48
CA ALA A 35 -6.80 -13.31 0.21
C ALA A 35 -6.34 -12.49 -1.00
N SER A 36 -5.70 -13.17 -1.95
CA SER A 36 -5.18 -12.56 -3.16
C SER A 36 -5.74 -13.20 -4.42
N VAL A 37 -5.85 -12.40 -5.48
CA VAL A 37 -6.27 -12.87 -6.81
C VAL A 37 -5.07 -13.13 -7.73
N ARG A 38 -3.95 -12.44 -7.49
CA ARG A 38 -2.72 -12.55 -8.26
C ARG A 38 -1.53 -12.29 -7.36
N VAL A 39 -0.44 -13.01 -7.60
CA VAL A 39 0.86 -12.77 -6.97
C VAL A 39 1.90 -12.48 -8.05
N GLY A 40 2.94 -11.74 -7.70
CA GLY A 40 4.00 -11.34 -8.61
C GLY A 40 5.26 -10.96 -7.85
N VAL A 41 6.40 -11.35 -8.41
CA VAL A 41 7.71 -10.94 -7.90
C VAL A 41 8.07 -9.61 -8.55
N VAL A 42 8.37 -8.61 -7.71
CA VAL A 42 8.63 -7.24 -8.17
C VAL A 42 10.01 -6.81 -7.69
N GLY A 43 10.92 -6.59 -8.62
CA GLY A 43 12.25 -6.04 -8.36
C GLY A 43 12.22 -4.54 -8.09
N CYS A 44 13.40 -3.95 -7.87
CA CYS A 44 13.57 -2.50 -7.88
C CYS A 44 13.24 -1.92 -9.27
N PRO A 45 12.70 -0.69 -9.34
CA PRO A 45 12.40 -0.03 -10.61
C PRO A 45 13.69 0.17 -11.42
N GLY A 46 13.63 -0.08 -12.73
CA GLY A 46 14.76 0.13 -13.61
C GLY A 46 14.97 1.62 -13.92
N SER A 47 16.11 1.95 -14.52
CA SER A 47 16.43 3.34 -14.89
C SER A 47 15.38 3.98 -15.79
N LYS A 48 14.72 3.19 -16.65
CA LYS A 48 13.64 3.67 -17.54
C LYS A 48 12.40 4.09 -16.74
N ASP A 49 12.04 3.33 -15.71
CA ASP A 49 10.88 3.60 -14.87
C ASP A 49 11.10 4.87 -14.03
N LEU A 50 12.33 5.07 -13.55
CA LEU A 50 12.69 6.20 -12.69
C LEU A 50 12.63 7.57 -13.39
N VAL A 51 12.74 7.62 -14.73
CA VAL A 51 12.67 8.88 -15.48
C VAL A 51 11.32 9.58 -15.25
N HIS A 52 10.25 8.81 -15.10
CA HIS A 52 8.89 9.31 -14.95
C HIS A 52 8.58 9.90 -13.57
N ILE A 53 9.44 9.66 -12.57
CA ILE A 53 9.18 10.03 -11.17
C ILE A 53 10.33 10.82 -10.53
N LYS A 54 11.21 11.42 -11.34
CA LYS A 54 12.44 12.10 -10.87
C LYS A 54 12.20 13.21 -9.82
N HIS A 55 11.01 13.78 -9.78
CA HIS A 55 10.62 14.86 -8.87
C HIS A 55 9.61 14.42 -7.81
N VAL A 56 9.43 13.12 -7.61
CA VAL A 56 8.50 12.59 -6.62
C VAL A 56 9.26 12.22 -5.35
N ASP A 57 8.93 12.89 -4.25
CA ASP A 57 9.47 12.55 -2.95
C ASP A 57 8.82 11.27 -2.40
N LEU A 58 9.62 10.21 -2.36
CA LEU A 58 9.21 8.91 -1.87
C LEU A 58 9.85 8.64 -0.51
N HIS A 59 9.08 8.08 0.40
CA HIS A 59 9.51 7.85 1.77
C HIS A 59 9.44 6.36 2.14
N PRO A 60 10.45 5.83 2.87
CA PRO A 60 10.37 4.50 3.47
C PRO A 60 9.10 4.31 4.30
N LEU A 61 8.57 3.08 4.35
CA LEU A 61 7.37 2.69 5.09
C LEU A 61 6.06 3.42 4.72
N GLN A 62 6.04 4.20 3.63
CA GLN A 62 4.86 4.96 3.18
C GLN A 62 4.34 4.47 1.81
N SER A 63 4.26 3.17 1.59
CA SER A 63 3.91 2.59 0.27
C SER A 63 2.60 3.13 -0.33
N PHE A 64 1.58 3.35 0.50
CA PHE A 64 0.30 3.97 0.14
C PHE A 64 0.50 5.35 -0.49
N SER A 65 1.12 6.26 0.26
CA SER A 65 1.34 7.64 -0.18
C SER A 65 2.34 7.70 -1.33
N ASN A 66 3.33 6.82 -1.37
CA ASN A 66 4.27 6.72 -2.49
C ASN A 66 3.54 6.32 -3.78
N ALA A 67 2.73 5.26 -3.75
CA ALA A 67 1.99 4.79 -4.91
C ALA A 67 1.00 5.85 -5.44
N GLU A 68 0.32 6.57 -4.55
CA GLU A 68 -0.55 7.70 -4.89
C GLU A 68 0.22 8.87 -5.49
N ARG A 69 1.36 9.28 -4.91
CA ARG A 69 2.20 10.35 -5.45
C ARG A 69 2.72 10.02 -6.85
N VAL A 70 3.17 8.78 -7.05
CA VAL A 70 3.60 8.29 -8.36
C VAL A 70 2.43 8.29 -9.35
N SER A 71 1.26 7.83 -8.92
CA SER A 71 0.05 7.85 -9.76
C SER A 71 -0.29 9.27 -10.23
N ASN A 72 -0.27 10.24 -9.31
CA ASN A 72 -0.53 11.64 -9.63
C ASN A 72 0.54 12.26 -10.55
N ALA A 73 1.80 11.88 -10.40
CA ALA A 73 2.90 12.45 -11.17
C ALA A 73 3.07 11.83 -12.56
N ALA A 74 2.84 10.52 -12.69
CA ALA A 74 3.15 9.74 -13.89
C ALA A 74 1.93 9.08 -14.55
N GLY A 75 0.73 9.27 -14.01
CA GLY A 75 -0.50 8.67 -14.52
C GLY A 75 -0.60 7.15 -14.32
N LEU A 76 0.30 6.56 -13.53
CA LEU A 76 0.34 5.11 -13.32
C LEU A 76 -0.81 4.64 -12.43
N ARG A 77 -1.37 3.47 -12.73
CA ARG A 77 -2.44 2.89 -11.93
C ARG A 77 -1.92 2.42 -10.58
N VAL A 78 -2.63 2.74 -9.49
CA VAL A 78 -2.37 2.20 -8.15
C VAL A 78 -2.89 0.77 -8.04
N VAL A 79 -2.07 -0.13 -7.51
CA VAL A 79 -2.41 -1.52 -7.19
C VAL A 79 -2.38 -1.70 -5.68
N GLN A 80 -3.46 -2.26 -5.13
CA GLN A 80 -3.66 -2.40 -3.69
C GLN A 80 -3.55 -3.88 -3.29
N GLY A 81 -2.76 -4.17 -2.26
CA GLY A 81 -2.55 -5.55 -1.85
C GLY A 81 -1.66 -5.72 -0.63
N TRP A 82 -0.83 -6.76 -0.71
CA TRP A 82 0.03 -7.19 0.38
C TRP A 82 1.47 -7.39 -0.12
N ALA A 83 2.44 -6.90 0.64
CA ALA A 83 3.83 -7.34 0.54
C ALA A 83 4.03 -8.54 1.46
N VAL A 84 4.56 -9.63 0.91
CA VAL A 84 4.64 -10.93 1.57
C VAL A 84 6.08 -11.26 1.87
N PHE A 85 6.33 -11.60 3.13
CA PHE A 85 7.65 -11.91 3.65
C PHE A 85 7.65 -13.26 4.38
N GLU A 86 8.81 -13.89 4.43
CA GLU A 86 9.06 -15.04 5.31
C GLU A 86 9.92 -14.61 6.50
N HIS A 87 9.66 -15.18 7.67
CA HIS A 87 10.56 -15.06 8.82
C HIS A 87 11.82 -15.91 8.59
N LEU A 88 12.95 -15.25 8.40
CA LEU A 88 14.22 -15.91 8.11
C LEU A 88 14.86 -16.56 9.34
N ASP A 89 14.50 -16.09 10.54
CA ASP A 89 14.95 -16.65 11.82
C ASP A 89 14.24 -17.96 12.19
N LEU A 90 13.17 -18.31 11.47
CA LEU A 90 12.39 -19.53 11.67
C LEU A 90 12.68 -20.56 10.56
N PRO A 91 12.37 -21.86 10.77
CA PRO A 91 12.60 -22.87 9.76
C PRO A 91 11.87 -22.55 8.45
N VAL A 92 12.46 -22.96 7.33
CA VAL A 92 11.95 -22.65 5.98
C VAL A 92 10.48 -23.06 5.84
N GLY A 93 9.66 -22.13 5.36
CA GLY A 93 8.25 -22.36 5.09
C GLY A 93 7.34 -22.43 6.31
N THR A 94 7.82 -22.10 7.51
CA THR A 94 7.00 -22.23 8.74
C THR A 94 6.21 -20.98 9.08
N ALA A 95 6.71 -19.79 8.75
CA ALA A 95 6.09 -18.54 9.17
C ALA A 95 6.23 -17.44 8.12
N PHE A 96 5.11 -16.79 7.81
CA PHE A 96 5.00 -15.74 6.80
C PHE A 96 4.24 -14.54 7.36
N VAL A 97 4.60 -13.36 6.88
CA VAL A 97 3.94 -12.08 7.20
C VAL A 97 3.42 -11.48 5.91
N ALA A 98 2.23 -10.88 5.98
CA ALA A 98 1.67 -10.05 4.92
C ALA A 98 1.45 -8.66 5.49
N GLU A 99 2.17 -7.68 4.94
CA GLU A 99 2.01 -6.26 5.28
C GLU A 99 1.13 -5.62 4.21
N ARG A 100 0.14 -4.80 4.61
CA ARG A 100 -0.67 -4.06 3.64
C ARG A 100 0.25 -3.11 2.87
N TYR A 101 0.19 -3.17 1.54
CA TYR A 101 1.17 -2.52 0.69
C TYR A 101 0.55 -2.12 -0.64
N TRP A 102 0.85 -0.91 -1.11
CA TRP A 102 0.40 -0.42 -2.40
C TRP A 102 1.60 -0.14 -3.32
N TRP A 103 1.41 -0.37 -4.61
CA TRP A 103 2.41 -0.17 -5.65
C TRP A 103 1.74 0.31 -6.94
N ASN A 104 2.47 0.37 -8.04
CA ASN A 104 1.94 0.84 -9.32
C ASN A 104 1.97 -0.26 -10.39
N ALA A 105 1.15 -0.08 -11.42
CA ALA A 105 1.22 -0.87 -12.65
C ALA A 105 1.43 0.04 -13.85
N LEU A 106 2.29 -0.40 -14.77
CA LEU A 106 2.43 0.17 -16.11
C LEU A 106 1.20 -0.18 -16.96
N ASP A 107 1.10 0.44 -18.13
CA ASP A 107 -0.04 0.27 -19.06
C ASP A 107 -0.17 -1.15 -19.60
N ASP A 108 0.96 -1.86 -19.73
CA ASP A 108 1.02 -3.28 -20.10
C ASP A 108 0.60 -4.24 -18.96
N GLY A 109 0.31 -3.69 -17.77
CA GLY A 109 -0.05 -4.44 -16.58
C GLY A 109 1.13 -4.97 -15.75
N THR A 110 2.37 -4.67 -16.14
CA THR A 110 3.58 -4.98 -15.40
C THR A 110 3.60 -4.21 -14.08
N TRP A 111 3.93 -4.90 -12.98
CA TRP A 111 4.02 -4.27 -11.67
C TRP A 111 5.37 -3.62 -11.44
N VAL A 112 5.33 -2.42 -10.86
CA VAL A 112 6.50 -1.67 -10.43
C VAL A 112 6.23 -1.07 -9.05
N ASP A 113 7.20 -1.14 -8.16
CA ASP A 113 7.10 -0.51 -6.85
C ASP A 113 8.27 0.45 -6.68
N PHE A 114 7.94 1.73 -6.61
CA PHE A 114 8.89 2.82 -6.46
C PHE A 114 9.21 3.14 -5.00
N SER A 115 8.51 2.54 -4.04
CA SER A 115 8.77 2.80 -2.63
C SER A 115 10.21 2.42 -2.28
N PRO A 116 10.94 3.28 -1.54
CA PRO A 116 12.29 2.95 -1.11
C PRO A 116 12.32 1.64 -0.30
N ARG A 117 13.22 0.73 -0.68
CA ARG A 117 13.38 -0.58 -0.04
C ARG A 117 14.70 -0.66 0.73
N PRO A 118 14.76 -1.51 1.77
CA PRO A 118 16.03 -1.97 2.33
C PRO A 118 16.87 -2.68 1.27
N ASP A 119 18.19 -2.51 1.33
CA ASP A 119 19.13 -3.20 0.41
C ASP A 119 19.01 -4.73 0.52
N ALA A 120 18.62 -5.23 1.69
CA ALA A 120 18.38 -6.65 1.93
C ALA A 120 17.18 -7.20 1.14
N TRP A 121 16.33 -6.35 0.55
CA TRP A 121 15.10 -6.72 -0.16
C TRP A 121 15.15 -6.32 -1.64
N PRO A 122 16.00 -6.98 -2.45
CA PRO A 122 16.13 -6.68 -3.88
C PRO A 122 14.84 -6.97 -4.66
N GLU A 123 14.03 -7.89 -4.16
CA GLU A 123 12.73 -8.26 -4.71
C GLU A 123 11.68 -8.41 -3.60
N LEU A 124 10.43 -8.13 -3.95
CA LEU A 124 9.27 -8.31 -3.09
C LEU A 124 8.29 -9.28 -3.73
N LEU A 125 7.69 -10.14 -2.92
CA LEU A 125 6.49 -10.87 -3.34
C LEU A 125 5.28 -10.00 -3.06
N LEU A 126 4.64 -9.49 -4.10
CA LEU A 126 3.41 -8.70 -3.99
C LEU A 126 2.20 -9.58 -4.31
N ALA A 127 1.12 -9.38 -3.58
CA ALA A 127 -0.12 -10.12 -3.71
C ALA A 127 -1.30 -9.13 -3.84
N LEU A 128 -1.90 -9.05 -5.03
CA LEU A 128 -3.05 -8.20 -5.31
C LEU A 128 -4.25 -8.67 -4.50
N ALA A 129 -4.77 -7.79 -3.64
CA ALA A 129 -5.85 -8.14 -2.74
C ALA A 129 -7.15 -8.44 -3.48
N ALA A 130 -7.87 -9.46 -3.03
CA ALA A 130 -9.17 -9.81 -3.59
C ALA A 130 -10.27 -8.80 -3.26
N ASP A 131 -10.16 -8.11 -2.12
CA ASP A 131 -11.09 -7.11 -1.61
C ASP A 131 -10.59 -5.67 -1.79
N GLY A 132 -9.48 -5.49 -2.51
CA GLY A 132 -8.80 -4.20 -2.63
C GLY A 132 -8.00 -3.78 -1.38
N ALA A 133 -7.91 -4.61 -0.34
CA ALA A 133 -7.20 -4.29 0.92
C ALA A 133 -7.55 -2.88 1.46
N PRO A 134 -8.84 -2.61 1.78
CA PRO A 134 -9.32 -1.28 2.07
C PRO A 134 -8.53 -0.62 3.20
N LYS A 135 -8.20 0.66 3.03
CA LYS A 135 -7.54 1.47 4.05
C LYS A 135 -8.56 1.83 5.13
N THR A 136 -8.23 1.52 6.37
CA THR A 136 -8.97 2.02 7.53
C THR A 136 -8.36 3.35 7.97
N ASN A 137 -9.17 4.40 8.01
CA ASN A 137 -8.74 5.67 8.59
C ASN A 137 -8.54 5.47 10.09
N THR A 138 -7.28 5.46 10.51
CA THR A 138 -6.87 5.31 11.91
C THR A 138 -5.95 6.46 12.27
N SER A 139 -6.08 6.96 13.49
CA SER A 139 -5.15 7.97 14.01
C SER A 139 -3.90 7.27 14.51
N LEU A 140 -2.73 7.77 14.11
CA LEU A 140 -1.45 7.27 14.60
C LEU A 140 -1.34 7.48 16.11
N THR A 141 -1.17 6.40 16.85
CA THR A 141 -0.85 6.46 18.27
C THR A 141 0.64 6.72 18.47
N SER A 142 1.05 7.14 19.67
CA SER A 142 2.47 7.24 20.02
C SER A 142 3.19 5.90 19.85
N ALA A 143 2.52 4.79 20.19
CA ALA A 143 3.05 3.45 20.03
C ALA A 143 3.31 3.09 18.56
N ASP A 144 2.46 3.55 17.64
CA ASP A 144 2.66 3.38 16.20
C ASP A 144 3.82 4.22 15.69
N GLY A 145 3.98 5.44 16.22
CA GLY A 145 5.13 6.31 15.94
C GLY A 145 6.45 5.68 16.37
N ASP A 146 6.50 5.14 17.60
CA ASP A 146 7.67 4.43 18.12
C ASP A 146 8.00 3.20 17.28
N LEU A 147 6.97 2.44 16.88
CA LEU A 147 7.13 1.28 16.02
C LEU A 147 7.70 1.67 14.66
N ALA A 148 7.15 2.70 14.02
CA ALA A 148 7.63 3.19 12.74
C ALA A 148 9.10 3.67 12.84
N CYS A 149 9.46 4.37 13.91
CA CYS A 149 10.86 4.78 14.16
C CYS A 149 11.78 3.56 14.33
N GLY A 150 11.34 2.54 15.08
CA GLY A 150 12.06 1.29 15.24
C GLY A 150 12.31 0.59 13.89
N LEU A 151 11.26 0.45 13.08
CA LEU A 151 11.33 -0.17 11.76
C LEU A 151 12.23 0.62 10.79
N LEU A 152 12.19 1.96 10.82
CA LEU A 152 13.09 2.79 10.02
C LEU A 152 14.56 2.55 10.37
N LYS A 153 14.86 2.46 11.66
CA LYS A 153 16.23 2.19 12.14
C LYS A 153 16.68 0.79 11.76
N GLU A 154 15.85 -0.22 12.01
CA GLU A 154 16.17 -1.62 11.78
C GLU A 154 16.33 -1.94 10.29
N ARG A 155 15.36 -1.53 9.46
CA ARG A 155 15.32 -1.90 8.04
C ARG A 155 16.18 -1.00 7.16
N TYR A 156 16.32 0.29 7.51
CA TYR A 156 16.98 1.28 6.64
C TYR A 156 18.22 1.92 7.28
N GLY A 157 18.55 1.61 8.54
CA GLY A 157 19.63 2.28 9.27
C GLY A 157 19.35 3.75 9.57
N ILE A 158 18.13 4.24 9.33
CA ILE A 158 17.76 5.64 9.49
C ILE A 158 17.37 5.88 10.95
N THR A 159 18.15 6.71 11.65
CA THR A 159 17.76 7.18 12.97
C THR A 159 16.88 8.42 12.79
N ALA A 160 15.56 8.24 12.88
CA ALA A 160 14.63 9.38 12.88
C ALA A 160 14.97 10.28 14.07
N ARG A 161 15.38 11.53 13.82
CA ARG A 161 15.46 12.54 14.88
C ARG A 161 14.02 12.82 15.28
N ILE A 162 13.60 12.30 16.44
CA ILE A 162 12.37 12.74 17.10
C ILE A 162 12.63 14.19 17.50
N THR A 163 12.37 15.14 16.60
CA THR A 163 12.24 16.53 17.00
C THR A 163 11.06 16.57 17.96
N GLU A 164 11.32 16.89 19.23
CA GLU A 164 10.35 16.86 20.35
C GLU A 164 9.09 17.71 20.16
N LYS A 165 8.88 18.32 18.98
CA LYS A 165 7.64 18.99 18.60
C LYS A 165 7.33 18.67 17.15
N SER A 166 6.31 17.84 16.94
CA SER A 166 5.66 17.75 15.64
C SER A 166 4.96 19.09 15.34
N PRO A 167 5.14 19.70 14.16
CA PRO A 167 4.36 20.88 13.74
C PRO A 167 2.85 20.66 13.80
N ALA A 168 2.38 19.41 13.80
CA ALA A 168 0.97 19.07 13.96
C ALA A 168 0.37 19.53 15.30
N GLN A 169 1.18 19.67 16.36
CA GLN A 169 0.70 20.20 17.65
C GLN A 169 0.65 21.74 17.70
N LEU A 170 1.26 22.44 16.74
CA LEU A 170 1.23 23.91 16.67
C LEU A 170 0.13 24.47 15.75
N VAL A 171 -0.54 23.62 14.96
CA VAL A 171 -1.55 24.05 13.97
C VAL A 171 -2.95 23.53 14.27
N ALA A 172 -3.17 22.83 15.40
CA ALA A 172 -4.52 22.50 15.86
C ALA A 172 -5.21 23.74 16.47
N LYS A 173 -5.47 24.77 15.65
CA LYS A 173 -6.66 25.61 15.89
C LYS A 173 -7.86 24.71 15.60
N PRO A 174 -8.82 24.54 16.51
CA PRO A 174 -10.05 23.82 16.20
C PRO A 174 -10.73 24.53 15.04
N CYS A 175 -10.70 23.91 13.86
CA CYS A 175 -11.53 24.31 12.75
C CYS A 175 -12.96 24.01 13.16
N VAL A 176 -13.64 25.01 13.71
CA VAL A 176 -15.10 25.00 13.86
C VAL A 176 -15.65 24.87 12.44
N ALA A 177 -16.06 23.66 12.07
CA ALA A 177 -16.71 23.41 10.80
C ALA A 177 -17.94 24.31 10.74
N LYS A 178 -17.93 25.28 9.82
CA LYS A 178 -19.14 26.04 9.53
C LYS A 178 -20.14 25.06 8.91
N PRO A 179 -21.39 25.00 9.41
CA PRO A 179 -22.40 24.15 8.81
C PRO A 179 -22.56 24.52 7.33
N VAL A 180 -22.46 23.51 6.47
CA VAL A 180 -22.67 23.68 5.02
C VAL A 180 -24.16 23.89 4.80
N ASP A 181 -24.51 25.05 4.24
CA ASP A 181 -25.89 25.39 3.90
C ASP A 181 -26.28 24.76 2.57
N TYR A 182 -27.05 23.67 2.65
CA TYR A 182 -27.54 22.92 1.49
C TYR A 182 -28.79 23.54 0.85
N SER A 183 -29.34 24.63 1.40
CA SER A 183 -30.53 25.29 0.83
C SER A 183 -30.32 25.81 -0.61
N LYS A 184 -29.06 25.97 -1.04
CA LYS A 184 -28.70 26.34 -2.41
C LYS A 184 -28.84 25.22 -3.44
N TRP A 185 -28.97 23.96 -3.03
CA TRP A 185 -29.03 22.79 -3.92
C TRP A 185 -30.47 22.29 -4.18
N ALA A 186 -31.48 22.87 -3.54
CA ALA A 186 -32.87 22.40 -3.63
C ALA A 186 -33.56 22.67 -4.99
N ASN A 187 -32.93 23.45 -5.89
CA ASN A 187 -33.53 23.85 -7.17
C ASN A 187 -32.85 23.21 -8.39
N ILE A 188 -32.06 22.15 -8.20
CA ILE A 188 -31.51 21.40 -9.34
C ILE A 188 -32.63 20.50 -9.86
N ILE A 189 -33.18 20.88 -11.01
CA ILE A 189 -34.17 20.10 -11.76
C ILE A 189 -33.37 19.13 -12.64
N ASP A 190 -33.58 17.82 -12.43
CA ASP A 190 -33.02 16.77 -13.30
C ASP A 190 -33.58 16.94 -14.71
N SER A 191 -32.68 17.11 -15.69
CA SER A 191 -33.00 17.48 -17.07
C SER A 191 -33.06 16.27 -18.03
N ASP A 192 -33.27 15.06 -17.53
CA ASP A 192 -33.19 13.82 -18.32
C ASP A 192 -34.54 13.10 -18.53
N ASP A 193 -35.65 13.84 -18.47
CA ASP A 193 -36.98 13.32 -18.86
C ASP A 193 -37.26 13.70 -20.33
N GLU A 194 -36.57 13.05 -21.28
CA GLU A 194 -36.96 13.09 -22.69
C GLU A 194 -38.11 12.07 -22.94
N PRO A 195 -39.25 12.49 -23.51
CA PRO A 195 -40.37 11.60 -23.77
C PRO A 195 -40.03 10.62 -24.90
N GLU A 196 -40.28 9.32 -24.68
CA GLU A 196 -40.10 8.28 -25.69
C GLU A 196 -41.02 8.50 -26.92
N PRO A 197 -40.53 8.25 -28.14
CA PRO A 197 -41.34 8.35 -29.34
C PRO A 197 -42.41 7.24 -29.38
N PRO A 198 -43.60 7.53 -29.94
CA PRO A 198 -44.68 6.56 -30.00
C PRO A 198 -44.33 5.38 -30.92
N PRO A 199 -44.88 4.19 -30.66
CA PRO A 199 -44.62 3.00 -31.46
C PRO A 199 -45.20 3.14 -32.87
N THR A 200 -44.38 2.82 -33.87
CA THR A 200 -44.77 2.77 -35.29
C THR A 200 -45.65 1.54 -35.59
N PRO A 201 -46.65 1.67 -36.49
CA PRO A 201 -47.62 0.63 -36.82
C PRO A 201 -47.07 -0.52 -37.66
#